data_AF-A0A844NXH2-F1
#
_entry.id   AF-A0A844NXH2-F1
#
_cell.length_a   1.000
_cell.length_b   1.000
_cell.length_c   1.000
_cell.angle_alpha   90.00
_cell.angle_beta   90.00
_cell.angle_gamma   90.00
#
_symmetry.space_group_name_H-M   'P 1'
#
loop_
_entity.id
_entity.type
_entity.pdbx_description
1 polymer ?
#
loop_
_entity_poly.entity_id
_entity_poly.type
_entity_poly.pdbx_seq_one_letter_code
_entity_poly.pdbx_strand_id
1 'polypeptide(L)'
;MINAKTFLLIIFCLLVSSCSTEPQVKSQQLDEWTISTISPKYYTVRGDILLIVGEKKQGGWRGMIGKTTMESESPLDWDGGERFHSGYSINSDELPASFYIRWHSLANKKTYNKTIKVSEDIRNKMREYHDIRCGYYDLL
;
A
#
# COMPACT_ATOMS: atom_id res chain seq x y z
N MET A 1 -4.73 -6.67 60.90
CA MET A 1 -5.18 -7.90 60.24
C MET A 1 -6.19 -7.52 59.17
N ILE A 2 -5.86 -7.69 57.89
CA ILE A 2 -6.79 -7.42 56.79
C ILE A 2 -7.85 -8.53 56.81
N ASN A 3 -9.13 -8.16 56.89
CA ASN A 3 -10.24 -9.12 56.89
C ASN A 3 -10.34 -9.80 55.52
N ALA A 4 -10.66 -11.09 55.48
CA ALA A 4 -10.86 -11.89 54.27
C ALA A 4 -11.80 -11.20 53.25
N LYS A 5 -12.84 -10.49 53.72
CA LYS A 5 -13.73 -9.71 52.84
C LYS A 5 -13.02 -8.54 52.17
N THR A 6 -12.17 -7.82 52.90
CA THR A 6 -11.38 -6.70 52.39
C THR A 6 -10.32 -7.20 51.41
N PHE A 7 -9.70 -8.35 51.69
CA PHE A 7 -8.72 -8.97 50.80
C PHE A 7 -9.33 -9.41 49.46
N LEU A 8 -10.52 -10.04 49.50
CA LEU A 8 -11.28 -10.40 48.29
C LEU A 8 -11.66 -9.18 47.45
N LEU A 9 -12.02 -8.07 48.09
CA LEU A 9 -12.43 -6.85 47.40
C LEU A 9 -11.23 -6.17 46.72
N ILE A 10 -10.05 -6.18 47.36
CA ILE A 10 -8.80 -5.68 46.77
C ILE A 10 -8.39 -6.53 45.56
N ILE A 11 -8.46 -7.87 45.66
CA ILE A 11 -8.18 -8.77 44.53
C ILE A 11 -9.14 -8.51 43.38
N PHE A 12 -10.44 -8.35 43.68
CA PHE A 12 -11.44 -8.05 42.66
C PHE A 12 -11.14 -6.71 41.98
N CYS A 13 -10.85 -5.64 42.73
CA CYS A 13 -10.47 -4.34 42.18
C CYS A 13 -9.21 -4.39 41.32
N LEU A 14 -8.21 -5.19 41.69
CA LEU A 14 -7.00 -5.39 40.88
C LEU A 14 -7.30 -6.12 39.57
N LEU A 15 -8.19 -7.13 39.59
CA LEU A 15 -8.59 -7.88 38.39
C LEU A 15 -9.41 -7.05 37.39
N VAL A 16 -10.26 -6.12 37.84
CA VAL A 16 -10.98 -5.20 36.92
C VAL A 16 -10.12 -4.01 36.45
N SER A 17 -8.97 -3.75 37.08
CA SER A 17 -8.08 -2.65 36.68
C SER A 17 -7.14 -2.99 35.51
N SER A 18 -7.06 -4.25 35.08
CA SER A 18 -6.30 -4.63 33.88
C SER A 18 -7.12 -4.48 32.59
N CYS A 19 -7.67 -3.29 32.35
CA CYS A 19 -8.08 -2.92 31.00
C CYS A 19 -6.86 -2.34 30.30
N SER A 20 -6.06 -3.21 29.67
CA SER A 20 -5.00 -2.74 28.78
C SER A 20 -5.66 -2.11 27.56
N THR A 21 -5.55 -0.78 27.45
CA THR A 21 -5.96 0.00 26.27
C THR A 21 -4.90 -0.01 25.17
N GLU A 22 -3.88 -0.85 25.25
CA GLU A 22 -2.99 -1.04 24.12
C GLU A 22 -3.72 -1.87 23.06
N PRO A 23 -3.87 -1.35 21.83
CA PRO A 23 -4.30 -2.17 20.72
C PRO A 23 -3.28 -3.29 20.60
N GLN A 24 -3.63 -4.52 20.98
CA GLN A 24 -2.91 -5.72 20.59
C GLN A 24 -3.14 -6.03 19.10
N VAL A 25 -3.14 -4.98 18.26
CA VAL A 25 -3.03 -5.13 16.83
C VAL A 25 -1.57 -5.47 16.60
N LYS A 26 -1.26 -6.75 16.80
CA LYS A 26 -0.04 -7.37 16.32
C LYS A 26 0.07 -6.93 14.87
N SER A 27 1.06 -6.08 14.55
CA SER A 27 1.31 -5.57 13.19
C SER A 27 1.12 -6.74 12.25
N GLN A 28 -0.04 -6.78 11.60
CA GLN A 28 -0.39 -7.89 10.75
C GLN A 28 0.35 -7.53 9.49
N GLN A 29 1.55 -8.11 9.34
CA GLN A 29 2.34 -7.95 8.14
C GLN A 29 1.41 -8.24 6.98
N LEU A 30 1.03 -7.19 6.26
CA LEU A 30 0.11 -7.31 5.15
C LEU A 30 0.89 -8.05 4.08
N ASP A 31 0.52 -9.30 3.83
CA ASP A 31 1.07 -10.12 2.75
C ASP A 31 0.48 -9.66 1.40
N GLU A 32 0.27 -8.36 1.24
CA GLU A 32 -0.27 -7.74 0.05
C GLU A 32 0.31 -6.34 -0.16
N TRP A 33 0.57 -6.01 -1.42
CA TRP A 33 0.92 -4.66 -1.83
C TRP A 33 0.34 -4.37 -3.21
N THR A 34 0.13 -3.10 -3.52
CA THR A 34 -0.46 -2.67 -4.79
C THR A 34 0.46 -1.71 -5.53
N ILE A 35 0.56 -1.87 -6.85
CA ILE A 35 1.18 -0.88 -7.75
C ILE A 35 0.14 -0.41 -8.75
N SER A 36 0.06 0.91 -8.96
CA SER A 36 -0.86 1.54 -9.90
C SER A 36 -0.12 2.53 -10.80
N THR A 37 -0.74 2.87 -11.91
CA THR A 37 -0.22 3.88 -12.84
C THR A 37 -1.25 4.96 -13.09
N ILE A 38 -0.82 6.21 -13.08
CA ILE A 38 -1.61 7.38 -13.45
C ILE A 38 -0.90 8.14 -14.57
N SER A 39 -1.67 8.93 -15.31
CA SER A 39 -1.20 9.87 -16.30
C SER A 39 -1.83 11.23 -16.09
N PRO A 40 -1.20 12.34 -16.50
CA PRO A 40 -1.87 13.64 -16.48
C PRO A 40 -3.05 13.68 -17.47
N LYS A 41 -4.09 14.44 -17.16
CA LYS A 41 -5.34 14.58 -17.92
C LYS A 41 -5.14 14.95 -19.38
N TYR A 42 -4.18 15.82 -19.66
CA TYR A 42 -3.90 16.26 -21.02
C TYR A 42 -2.80 15.44 -21.71
N TYR A 43 -2.35 14.34 -21.09
CA TYR A 43 -1.34 13.44 -21.61
C TYR A 43 -1.94 12.04 -21.77
N THR A 44 -2.65 11.83 -22.89
CA THR A 44 -3.18 10.50 -23.21
C THR A 44 -2.04 9.52 -23.45
N VAL A 45 -1.92 8.54 -22.56
CA VAL A 45 -0.95 7.45 -22.66
C VAL A 45 -1.66 6.10 -22.70
N ARG A 46 -1.01 5.12 -23.33
CA ARG A 46 -1.40 3.72 -23.24
C ARG A 46 -0.28 2.93 -22.58
N GLY A 47 -0.52 2.45 -21.36
CA GLY A 47 0.39 1.51 -20.71
C GLY A 47 0.41 0.18 -21.47
N ASP A 48 1.60 -0.33 -21.73
CA ASP A 48 1.81 -1.56 -22.51
C ASP A 48 2.28 -2.69 -21.59
N ILE A 49 3.44 -2.51 -20.93
CA ILE A 49 4.06 -3.54 -20.11
C ILE A 49 4.41 -2.99 -18.73
N LEU A 50 4.06 -3.73 -17.68
CA LEU A 50 4.66 -3.65 -16.34
C LEU A 50 5.30 -4.99 -15.98
N LEU A 51 6.62 -5.00 -15.81
CA LEU A 51 7.34 -6.14 -15.26
C LEU A 51 7.89 -5.75 -13.91
N ILE A 52 7.60 -6.53 -12.88
CA ILE A 52 8.02 -6.24 -11.51
C ILE A 52 8.95 -7.36 -11.07
N VAL A 53 10.08 -6.99 -10.49
CA VAL A 53 11.12 -7.93 -10.08
C VAL A 53 11.29 -7.79 -8.58
N GLY A 54 11.16 -8.91 -7.87
CA GLY A 54 11.48 -9.01 -6.45
C GLY A 54 12.97 -9.26 -6.24
N GLU A 55 13.44 -9.18 -5.00
CA GLU A 55 14.85 -9.45 -4.65
C GLU A 55 15.21 -10.93 -4.79
N LYS A 56 14.26 -11.83 -4.53
CA LYS A 56 14.44 -13.28 -4.46
C LYS A 56 13.60 -14.01 -5.51
N LYS A 57 12.49 -13.43 -5.96
CA LYS A 57 11.59 -14.05 -6.94
C LYS A 57 12.20 -14.11 -8.33
N GLN A 58 12.58 -15.31 -8.76
CA GLN A 58 12.91 -15.57 -10.17
C GLN A 58 11.65 -15.47 -11.03
N GLY A 59 11.73 -14.72 -12.14
CA GLY A 59 10.62 -14.52 -13.09
C GLY A 59 9.68 -13.34 -12.79
N GLY A 60 9.72 -12.79 -11.58
CA GLY A 60 8.97 -11.58 -11.19
C GLY A 60 7.45 -11.70 -11.24
N TRP A 61 6.75 -10.57 -11.17
CA TRP A 61 5.33 -10.43 -11.47
C TRP A 61 5.16 -9.70 -12.80
N ARG A 62 4.15 -10.08 -13.59
CA ARG A 62 3.82 -9.42 -14.86
C ARG A 62 2.39 -8.88 -14.79
N GLY A 63 2.23 -7.59 -15.04
CA GLY A 63 0.94 -6.92 -15.13
C GLY A 63 0.77 -6.25 -16.49
N MET A 64 -0.44 -6.33 -17.06
CA MET A 64 -0.81 -5.59 -18.28
C MET A 64 -1.43 -4.24 -17.89
N ILE A 65 -0.73 -3.12 -18.04
CA ILE A 65 -1.28 -1.80 -17.62
C ILE A 65 -2.50 -1.36 -18.46
N GLY A 66 -2.73 -2.02 -19.60
CA GLY A 66 -3.54 -1.51 -20.71
C GLY A 66 -5.07 -1.56 -20.60
N LYS A 67 -5.70 -1.52 -19.42
CA LYS A 67 -7.18 -1.39 -19.36
C LYS A 67 -7.72 0.03 -19.23
N THR A 68 -6.93 0.98 -18.70
CA THR A 68 -7.11 2.45 -18.79
C THR A 68 -6.11 3.07 -17.81
N THR A 69 -5.20 3.93 -18.26
CA THR A 69 -4.49 4.82 -17.33
C THR A 69 -5.45 5.92 -16.90
N MET A 70 -5.48 6.20 -15.61
CA MET A 70 -6.25 7.31 -15.07
C MET A 70 -5.65 8.66 -15.45
N GLU A 71 -6.51 9.66 -15.57
CA GLU A 71 -6.15 11.05 -15.80
C GLU A 71 -6.16 11.83 -14.47
N SER A 72 -5.04 12.46 -14.09
CA SER A 72 -4.94 13.43 -12.99
C SER A 72 -5.06 14.86 -13.52
N GLU A 73 -5.84 15.72 -12.86
CA GLU A 73 -5.97 17.13 -13.27
C GLU A 73 -4.67 17.93 -13.05
N SER A 74 -3.83 17.50 -12.11
CA SER A 74 -2.50 18.08 -11.85
C SER A 74 -1.39 17.08 -12.22
N PRO A 75 -0.37 17.49 -12.98
CA PRO A 75 0.81 16.64 -13.23
C PRO A 75 1.80 16.65 -12.05
N LEU A 76 1.65 17.58 -11.10
CA LEU A 76 2.51 17.73 -9.92
C LEU A 76 1.85 17.21 -8.64
N ASP A 77 0.52 17.20 -8.60
CA ASP A 77 -0.27 16.69 -7.47
C ASP A 77 -1.07 15.45 -7.87
N TRP A 78 -1.29 14.56 -6.90
CA TRP A 78 -2.05 13.32 -7.10
C TRP A 78 -3.56 13.50 -6.83
N ASP A 79 -4.02 14.74 -6.67
CA ASP A 79 -5.43 15.10 -6.46
C ASP A 79 -6.32 14.58 -7.60
N GLY A 80 -7.39 13.87 -7.24
CA GLY A 80 -8.30 13.20 -8.18
C GLY A 80 -7.88 11.78 -8.59
N GLY A 81 -6.73 11.28 -8.11
CA GLY A 81 -6.27 9.90 -8.30
C GLY A 81 -6.98 8.85 -7.43
N GLU A 82 -7.88 9.28 -6.54
CA GLU A 82 -8.38 8.51 -5.40
C GLU A 82 -9.33 7.35 -5.75
N ARG A 83 -9.73 7.19 -7.01
CA ARG A 83 -10.90 6.34 -7.35
C ARG A 83 -10.79 5.36 -8.50
N PHE A 84 -9.68 5.26 -9.24
CA PHE A 84 -9.72 4.41 -10.44
C PHE A 84 -8.45 3.56 -10.62
N HIS A 85 -8.37 2.54 -9.78
CA HIS A 85 -7.36 1.49 -9.82
C HIS A 85 -7.27 0.80 -11.20
N SER A 86 -6.24 1.15 -11.98
CA SER A 86 -5.61 0.23 -12.95
C SER A 86 -4.54 -0.65 -12.29
N GLY A 87 -4.45 -0.57 -10.96
CA GLY A 87 -3.41 -1.18 -10.17
C GLY A 87 -3.58 -2.68 -10.00
N TYR A 88 -2.45 -3.33 -9.74
CA TYR A 88 -2.33 -4.75 -9.45
C TYR A 88 -2.06 -4.94 -7.97
N SER A 89 -2.98 -5.61 -7.27
CA SER A 89 -2.72 -6.13 -5.93
C SER A 89 -1.95 -7.44 -6.07
N ILE A 90 -0.85 -7.54 -5.34
CA ILE A 90 0.06 -8.68 -5.32
C ILE A 90 0.06 -9.22 -3.90
N ASN A 91 -0.41 -10.46 -3.76
CA ASN A 91 -0.42 -11.18 -2.51
C ASN A 91 0.97 -11.80 -2.29
N SER A 92 1.86 -11.04 -1.67
CA SER A 92 3.24 -11.44 -1.38
C SER A 92 3.83 -10.55 -0.29
N ASP A 93 4.58 -11.14 0.63
CA ASP A 93 5.42 -10.44 1.62
C ASP A 93 6.73 -9.89 1.00
N GLU A 94 7.16 -10.50 -0.11
CA GLU A 94 8.27 -9.99 -0.91
C GLU A 94 7.90 -8.68 -1.62
N LEU A 95 8.65 -7.63 -1.29
CA LEU A 95 8.51 -6.28 -1.88
C LEU A 95 9.27 -6.17 -3.20
N PRO A 96 8.84 -5.26 -4.09
CA PRO A 96 9.53 -5.03 -5.36
C PRO A 96 10.93 -4.46 -5.15
N ALA A 97 11.92 -5.02 -5.86
CA ALA A 97 13.26 -4.47 -5.98
C ALA A 97 13.34 -3.44 -7.12
N SER A 98 12.63 -3.72 -8.21
CA SER A 98 12.53 -2.82 -9.36
C SER A 98 11.31 -3.15 -10.20
N PHE A 99 10.95 -2.23 -11.08
CA PHE A 99 9.94 -2.48 -12.10
C PHE A 99 10.31 -1.80 -13.42
N TYR A 100 10.03 -2.49 -14.52
CA TYR A 100 10.10 -1.97 -15.88
C TYR A 100 8.70 -1.58 -16.33
N ILE A 101 8.57 -0.35 -16.83
CA ILE A 101 7.35 0.16 -17.42
C ILE A 101 7.59 0.58 -18.87
N ARG A 102 6.68 0.22 -19.76
CA ARG A 102 6.61 0.72 -21.15
C ARG A 102 5.24 1.31 -21.41
N TRP A 103 5.22 2.48 -22.04
CA TRP A 103 3.98 3.18 -22.40
C TRP A 103 4.12 3.89 -23.75
N HIS A 104 3.00 4.13 -24.39
CA HIS A 104 2.90 4.88 -25.64
C HIS A 104 2.24 6.22 -25.37
N SER A 105 2.92 7.32 -25.68
CA SER A 105 2.30 8.64 -25.73
C SER A 105 1.54 8.76 -27.05
N LEU A 106 0.23 9.00 -26.97
CA LEU A 106 -0.57 9.24 -28.17
C LEU A 106 -0.34 10.66 -28.72
N ALA A 107 -0.11 11.63 -27.84
CA ALA A 107 0.20 13.01 -28.20
C ALA A 107 1.52 13.11 -28.99
N ASN A 108 2.59 12.50 -28.47
CA ASN A 108 3.92 12.56 -29.10
C ASN A 108 4.15 11.45 -30.13
N LYS A 109 3.19 10.52 -30.28
CA LYS A 109 3.29 9.32 -31.14
C LYS A 109 4.60 8.55 -30.90
N LYS A 110 5.01 8.45 -29.64
CA LYS A 110 6.29 7.86 -29.24
C LYS A 110 6.12 6.86 -28.12
N THR A 111 6.88 5.77 -28.20
CA THR A 111 7.00 4.77 -27.14
C THR A 111 8.11 5.17 -26.18
N TYR A 112 7.81 5.11 -24.90
CA TYR A 112 8.74 5.35 -23.81
C TYR A 112 8.84 4.09 -22.96
N ASN A 113 9.99 3.91 -22.34
CA ASN A 113 10.20 2.85 -21.37
C ASN A 113 11.19 3.28 -20.31
N LYS A 114 11.07 2.70 -19.12
CA LYS A 114 11.98 2.96 -18.02
C LYS A 114 12.00 1.79 -17.06
N THR A 115 13.18 1.49 -16.52
CA THR A 115 13.33 0.66 -15.34
C THR A 115 13.52 1.57 -14.13
N ILE A 116 12.68 1.39 -13.12
CA ILE A 116 12.73 2.13 -11.86
C ILE A 116 13.16 1.15 -10.77
N LYS A 117 14.23 1.50 -10.07
CA LYS A 117 14.67 0.76 -8.88
C LYS A 117 13.91 1.30 -7.66
N VAL A 118 13.40 0.39 -6.85
CA VAL A 118 12.82 0.74 -5.55
C VAL A 118 13.98 0.77 -4.54
N SER A 119 14.14 1.87 -3.82
CA SER A 119 15.18 1.96 -2.79
C SER A 119 14.78 1.18 -1.54
N GLU A 120 15.77 0.84 -0.72
CA GLU A 120 15.50 0.23 0.59
C GLU A 120 14.70 1.17 1.49
N ASP A 121 14.92 2.49 1.43
CA ASP A 121 14.11 3.48 2.16
C ASP A 121 12.61 3.39 1.82
N ILE A 122 12.28 3.27 0.54
CA ILE A 122 10.88 3.11 0.11
C ILE A 122 10.33 1.76 0.55
N ARG A 123 11.12 0.68 0.45
CA ARG A 123 10.70 -0.64 0.94
C ARG A 123 10.48 -0.64 2.45
N ASN A 124 11.32 0.06 3.22
CA ASN A 124 11.14 0.19 4.66
C ASN A 124 9.83 0.90 4.98
N LYS A 125 9.52 2.00 4.29
CA LYS A 125 8.22 2.69 4.38
C LYS A 125 7.05 1.78 4.02
N MET A 126 7.19 0.92 3.01
CA MET A 126 6.15 -0.08 2.68
C MET A 126 5.97 -1.16 3.76
N ARG A 127 7.00 -1.44 4.58
CA ARG A 127 6.91 -2.38 5.71
C ARG A 127 6.37 -1.73 6.97
N GLU A 128 6.43 -0.40 7.07
CA GLU A 128 5.89 0.33 8.21
C GLU A 128 4.38 0.08 8.30
N TYR A 129 3.93 -0.28 9.49
CA TYR A 129 2.52 -0.49 9.75
C TYR A 129 1.80 0.86 9.64
N HIS A 130 0.79 0.92 8.77
CA HIS A 130 -0.12 2.04 8.69
C HIS A 130 -1.46 1.62 9.27
N ASP A 131 -1.90 2.34 10.31
CA ASP A 131 -3.18 2.07 11.00
C ASP A 131 -4.41 2.31 10.11
N ILE A 132 -4.17 2.97 8.96
CA ILE A 132 -5.16 3.24 7.93
C ILE A 132 -5.12 2.11 6.91
N ARG A 133 -5.88 1.05 7.18
CA ARG A 133 -6.33 0.15 6.12
C ARG A 133 -7.29 0.97 5.26
N CYS A 134 -6.98 1.15 3.96
CA CYS A 134 -7.85 1.88 3.04
C CYS A 134 -9.32 1.47 3.24
N GLY A 135 -10.17 2.38 3.71
CA GLY A 135 -11.62 2.16 3.81
C GLY A 135 -12.34 2.61 5.09
N TYR A 136 -11.66 3.05 6.15
CA TYR A 136 -12.35 3.57 7.34
C TYR A 136 -12.18 5.09 7.45
N TYR A 137 -13.04 5.83 6.74
CA TYR A 137 -13.30 7.23 7.06
C TYR A 137 -14.43 7.24 8.09
N ASP A 138 -14.09 7.43 9.37
CA ASP A 138 -15.05 8.00 10.30
C ASP A 138 -15.23 9.47 9.91
N LEU A 139 -16.25 9.73 9.07
CA LEU A 139 -16.82 11.06 8.91
C LEU A 139 -17.59 11.37 10.20
N LEU A 140 -16.91 11.97 11.17
CA LEU A 140 -17.52 12.71 12.29
C LEU A 140 -17.22 14.21 12.12
#